data_AF-A0A6P1B9K4-F1
#
_entry.id   AF-A0A6P1B9K4-F1
#
_cell.length_a   1.000
_cell.length_b   1.000
_cell.length_c   1.000
_cell.angle_alpha   90.00
_cell.angle_beta   90.00
_cell.angle_gamma   90.00
#
_symmetry.space_group_name_H-M   'P 1'
#
loop_
_entity.id
_entity.type
_entity.pdbx_description
1 polymer ?
#
loop_
_entity_poly.entity_id
_entity_poly.type
_entity_poly.pdbx_seq_one_letter_code
_entity_poly.pdbx_strand_id
1 'polypeptide(L)' 'MTTHRATDIEVSTTSAAPLRGTIEIDCAGTVATFAIDEELAHRLCADLERFLTQVPRRTRTARV' A
#
# COMPACT_ATOMS: atom_id res chain seq x y z
N MET A 1 10.42 18.79 1.83
CA MET A 1 9.29 17.84 1.77
C MET A 1 8.90 17.50 3.19
N THR A 2 7.62 17.61 3.55
CA THR A 2 7.10 17.29 4.88
C THR A 2 6.44 15.92 4.83
N THR A 3 6.84 15.03 5.74
CA THR A 3 6.25 13.69 5.89
C THR A 3 5.19 13.73 6.98
N HIS A 4 3.95 13.36 6.64
CA HIS A 4 2.87 13.27 7.61
C HIS A 4 2.70 11.82 8.06
N ARG A 5 2.50 11.60 9.36
CA ARG A 5 2.23 10.28 9.92
C ARG A 5 0.76 9.94 9.64
N ALA A 6 0.52 8.84 8.92
CA ALA A 6 -0.81 8.26 8.84
C ALA A 6 -1.22 7.75 10.23
N THR A 7 -2.37 8.20 10.70
CA THR A 7 -2.98 7.81 11.98
C THR A 7 -3.95 6.66 11.80
N ASP A 8 -4.64 6.61 10.66
CA ASP A 8 -5.52 5.51 10.29
C ASP A 8 -5.50 5.29 8.76
N ILE A 9 -5.65 4.03 8.34
CA ILE A 9 -5.69 3.65 6.92
C ILE A 9 -6.86 2.67 6.73
N GLU A 10 -7.89 3.12 6.01
CA GLU A 10 -9.02 2.29 5.63
C GLU A 10 -8.94 1.98 4.13
N VAL A 11 -9.13 0.71 3.77
CA VAL A 11 -9.17 0.26 2.38
C VAL A 11 -10.50 -0.43 2.15
N SER A 12 -11.31 0.13 1.26
CA SER A 12 -12.58 -0.44 0.83
C SER A 12 -12.53 -0.82 -0.64
N THR A 13 -13.10 -1.97 -0.98
CA THR A 13 -13.10 -2.49 -2.36
C THR A 13 -14.50 -2.86 -2.78
N THR A 14 -14.89 -2.46 -4.00
CA THR A 14 -16.15 -2.86 -4.63
C THR A 14 -15.83 -3.84 -5.75
N SER A 15 -16.23 -5.10 -5.58
CA SER A 15 -16.02 -6.19 -6.56
C SER A 15 -17.05 -6.21 -7.69
N ALA A 16 -17.75 -5.11 -7.95
CA ALA A 16 -18.62 -4.95 -9.10
C ALA A 16 -17.81 -4.43 -10.29
N ALA A 17 -18.01 -4.97 -11.49
CA ALA A 17 -17.25 -4.53 -12.66
C ALA A 17 -17.67 -3.10 -13.11
N PRO A 18 -16.72 -2.18 -13.37
CA PRO A 18 -15.26 -2.34 -13.23
C PRO A 18 -14.81 -2.27 -11.76
N LEU A 19 -13.83 -3.10 -11.39
CA LEU A 19 -13.26 -3.15 -10.05
C LEU A 19 -12.78 -1.75 -9.61
N ARG A 20 -13.24 -1.32 -8.44
CA ARG A 20 -12.88 -0.02 -7.85
C ARG A 20 -12.49 -0.21 -6.39
N GLY A 21 -11.33 0.29 -6.02
CA GLY A 21 -10.89 0.43 -4.64
C GLY A 21 -10.93 1.89 -4.21
N THR A 22 -11.11 2.13 -2.91
CA THR A 22 -10.93 3.43 -2.29
C THR A 22 -9.99 3.25 -1.10
N ILE A 23 -8.94 4.08 -1.03
CA ILE A 23 -8.07 4.18 0.15
C ILE A 23 -8.36 5.50 0.82
N GLU A 24 -8.63 5.45 2.12
CA GLU A 24 -8.73 6.63 2.97
C GLU A 24 -7.56 6.62 3.95
N ILE A 25 -6.85 7.74 4.00
CA ILE A 25 -5.70 7.93 4.89
C ILE A 25 -5.99 9.13 5.77
N ASP A 26 -6.19 8.89 7.06
CA ASP A 26 -6.22 9.97 8.05
C ASP A 26 -4.78 10.38 8.37
N CYS A 27 -4.47 11.64 8.12
CA CYS A 27 -3.23 12.30 8.51
C CYS A 27 -3.56 13.40 9.52
N ALA A 28 -3.57 13.04 10.81
CA ALA A 28 -3.77 13.97 11.92
C ALA A 28 -5.04 14.84 11.77
N GLY A 29 -6.16 14.21 11.42
CA GLY A 29 -7.46 14.87 11.24
C GLY A 29 -7.70 15.43 9.85
N THR A 30 -6.79 15.19 8.90
CA THR A 30 -7.03 15.41 7.46
C THR A 30 -7.18 14.07 6.76
N VAL A 31 -8.34 13.81 6.18
CA VAL A 31 -8.58 12.58 5.41
C VAL A 31 -8.23 12.81 3.95
N ALA A 32 -7.32 12.00 3.43
CA ALA A 32 -7.00 11.93 2.00
C ALA A 32 -7.62 10.67 1.40
N THR A 33 -8.47 10.85 0.39
CA THR A 33 -9.17 9.75 -0.29
C THR A 33 -8.59 9.55 -1.69
N PHE A 34 -8.24 8.31 -2.02
CA PHE A 34 -7.67 7.92 -3.31
C PHE A 34 -8.53 6.82 -3.93
N ALA A 35 -8.97 7.03 -5.18
CA ALA A 35 -9.59 5.97 -5.97
C ALA A 35 -8.51 5.10 -6.63
N ILE A 36 -8.64 3.79 -6.47
CA ILE A 36 -7.83 2.79 -7.17
C ILE A 36 -8.67 2.22 -8.31
N ASP A 37 -8.19 2.42 -9.54
CA ASP A 37 -8.67 1.70 -10.70
C ASP A 37 -7.93 0.36 -10.90
N GLU A 38 -8.42 -0.46 -11.82
CA GLU A 38 -7.88 -1.80 -12.07
C GLU A 38 -6.41 -1.78 -12.52
N GLU A 39 -5.98 -0.78 -13.28
CA GLU A 39 -4.59 -0.66 -13.74
C GLU A 39 -3.65 -0.34 -12.56
N LEU A 40 -4.04 0.62 -11.72
CA LEU A 40 -3.29 0.97 -10.53
C LEU A 40 -3.24 -0.20 -9.54
N ALA A 41 -4.33 -0.93 -9.37
CA ALA A 41 -4.38 -2.13 -8.53
C ALA A 41 -3.36 -3.18 -9.00
N HIS A 42 -3.32 -3.47 -10.31
CA HIS A 42 -2.36 -4.43 -10.86
C HIS A 42 -0.91 -3.98 -10.65
N ARG A 43 -0.62 -2.69 -10.85
CA ARG A 43 0.73 -2.13 -10.60
C ARG A 43 1.13 -2.25 -9.13
N LEU A 44 0.24 -1.90 -8.20
CA LEU A 44 0.50 -2.02 -6.77
C LEU A 44 0.76 -3.47 -6.34
N CYS A 45 -0.02 -4.42 -6.87
CA CYS A 45 0.19 -5.84 -6.61
C CYS A 45 1.56 -6.31 -7.12
N ALA A 46 1.95 -5.94 -8.34
CA ALA A 46 3.25 -6.31 -8.91
C ALA A 46 4.43 -5.70 -8.13
N ASP A 47 4.32 -4.43 -7.73
CA ASP A 47 5.35 -3.77 -6.93
C ASP A 47 5.45 -4.36 -5.52
N LEU A 48 4.33 -4.72 -4.91
CA LEU A 48 4.29 -5.40 -3.61
C LEU A 48 4.90 -6.79 -3.69
N GLU A 49 4.54 -7.58 -4.70
CA GLU A 49 5.13 -8.90 -4.93
C GLU A 49 6.64 -8.79 -5.12
N ARG A 50 7.09 -7.82 -5.92
CA ARG A 50 8.52 -7.54 -6.10
C ARG A 50 9.17 -7.17 -4.78
N PHE A 51 8.59 -6.29 -3.98
CA PHE A 51 9.15 -5.90 -2.68
C PHE A 51 9.26 -7.10 -1.71
N LEU A 52 8.22 -7.92 -1.63
CA LEU A 52 8.17 -9.10 -0.75
C LEU A 52 9.12 -10.21 -1.20
N THR A 53 9.30 -10.38 -2.52
CA THR A 53 10.21 -11.39 -3.08
C THR A 53 11.67 -10.91 -3.11
N GLN A 54 11.90 -9.59 -3.17
CA GLN A 54 13.23 -8.96 -3.09
C GLN A 54 13.71 -8.74 -1.65
N VAL A 55 13.01 -9.26 -0.63
CA VAL A 55 13.56 -9.32 0.74
C VAL A 55 14.97 -9.90 0.64
N PRO A 56 16.03 -9.12 0.98
CA PRO A 56 17.35 -9.68 1.07
C PRO A 56 17.23 -10.80 2.08
N ARG A 57 17.57 -12.04 1.71
CA ARG A 57 17.83 -13.09 2.68
C ARG A 57 18.75 -12.44 3.70
N ARG A 58 18.24 -12.11 4.89
CA ARG A 58 19.07 -11.59 5.98
C ARG A 58 20.19 -12.59 6.09
N THR A 59 21.38 -12.22 5.62
CA THR A 59 22.57 -13.03 5.83
C THR A 59 22.68 -13.07 7.33
N ARG A 60 22.30 -14.21 7.92
CA ARG A 60 22.37 -14.44 9.36
C ARG A 60 23.83 -14.20 9.71
N THR A 61 24.14 -13.03 10.25
CA THR A 61 25.46 -12.71 10.77
C THR A 61 25.70 -13.74 11.86
N ALA A 62 26.49 -14.77 11.51
CA ALA A 62 27.00 -15.71 12.48
C ALA A 62 27.83 -14.88 13.45
N ARG A 63 27.31 -14.67 14.66
CA ARG A 63 28.14 -14.27 15.79
C ARG A 63 29.14 -15.41 16.00
N VAL A 64 30.41 -15.10 15.77
CA VAL A 64 31.57 -15.79 16.35
C VAL A 64 31.95 -15.00 17.59
#